data_AF-A0A519T3A0-F1
#
_entry.id   AF-A0A519T3A0-F1
#
_cell.length_a   1.000
_cell.length_b   1.000
_cell.length_c   1.000
_cell.angle_alpha   90.00
_cell.angle_beta   90.00
_cell.angle_gamma   90.00
#
_symmetry.space_group_name_H-M   'P 1'
#
loop_
_entity.id
_entity.type
_entity.pdbx_description
1 polymer ?
#
loop_
_entity_poly.entity_id
_entity_poly.type
_entity_poly.pdbx_seq_one_letter_code
_entity_poly.pdbx_strand_id
1 'polypeptide(L)'
;MSLTLAHAATAPAQSTQVFILPLGTPTLPNAATTDLPEAARAYVETALADKQTFVALNHFSHQHYYVVLEAKRTDDLQFEALRKAGHQLQAALKKEKTAEVFIHNISENPDAALTLAEGLFLSAYEFEGYKTDEKSRAAASLTTIALVGEAATAAQVAELQHVLE
;
A
#
# COMPACT_ATOMS: atom_id res chain seq x y z
N MET A 1 -2.50 5.87 -19.09
CA MET A 1 -1.27 5.07 -18.93
C MET A 1 -1.63 3.83 -18.15
N SER A 2 -1.07 2.68 -18.50
CA SER A 2 -1.25 1.44 -17.72
C SER A 2 -0.52 1.57 -16.39
N LEU A 3 -1.14 1.06 -15.32
CA LEU A 3 -0.51 0.92 -14.02
C LEU A 3 0.65 -0.07 -14.11
N THR A 4 1.78 0.24 -13.48
CA THR A 4 2.99 -0.59 -13.52
C THR A 4 3.42 -1.01 -12.13
N LEU A 5 3.75 -2.29 -11.95
CA LEU A 5 4.42 -2.84 -10.78
C LEU A 5 5.94 -2.78 -11.00
N ALA A 6 6.67 -2.32 -9.99
CA ALA A 6 8.12 -2.18 -10.03
C ALA A 6 8.78 -2.76 -8.78
N HIS A 7 10.04 -3.17 -8.91
CA HIS A 7 10.90 -3.44 -7.76
C HIS A 7 11.81 -2.24 -7.52
N ALA A 8 11.94 -1.81 -6.26
CA ALA A 8 12.83 -0.73 -5.88
C ALA A 8 13.74 -1.20 -4.74
N ALA A 9 15.05 -0.94 -4.83
CA ALA A 9 15.97 -1.28 -3.74
C ALA A 9 15.70 -0.43 -2.48
N THR A 10 15.26 0.81 -2.65
CA THR A 10 14.94 1.73 -1.55
C THR A 10 13.84 2.70 -2.00
N ALA A 11 13.07 3.21 -1.03
CA ALA A 11 12.10 4.26 -1.28
C ALA A 11 12.81 5.64 -1.31
N PRO A 12 12.48 6.53 -2.26
CA PRO A 12 12.96 7.90 -2.22
C PRO A 12 12.54 8.62 -0.95
N ALA A 13 13.35 9.58 -0.50
CA ALA A 13 12.98 10.43 0.62
C ALA A 13 11.71 11.22 0.30
N GLN A 14 10.82 11.36 1.30
CA GLN A 14 9.55 12.10 1.17
C GLN A 14 8.65 11.56 0.05
N SER A 15 8.64 10.25 -0.15
CA SER A 15 7.73 9.58 -1.07
C SER A 15 6.54 8.96 -0.32
N THR A 16 5.43 8.72 -1.02
CA THR A 16 4.27 8.07 -0.43
C THR A 16 4.57 6.59 -0.19
N GLN A 17 4.69 6.20 1.09
CA GLN A 17 5.07 4.85 1.50
C GLN A 17 3.94 4.14 2.22
N VAL A 18 3.92 2.82 2.09
CA VAL A 18 2.99 1.91 2.74
C VAL A 18 3.80 0.89 3.53
N PHE A 19 3.49 0.74 4.81
CA PHE A 19 4.15 -0.20 5.69
C PHE A 19 3.17 -1.29 6.11
N ILE A 20 3.48 -2.54 5.74
CA ILE A 20 2.72 -3.71 6.21
C ILE A 20 3.33 -4.15 7.54
N LEU A 21 2.52 -4.09 8.60
CA LEU A 21 2.93 -4.38 9.96
C LEU A 21 2.47 -5.77 10.41
N PRO A 22 3.26 -6.46 11.27
CA PRO A 22 2.87 -7.69 11.92
C PRO A 22 1.54 -7.59 12.67
N LEU A 23 0.87 -8.72 12.85
CA LEU A 23 -0.35 -8.81 13.64
C LEU A 23 -0.10 -8.31 15.08
N GLY A 24 -0.97 -7.40 15.54
CA GLY A 24 -0.98 -6.96 16.94
C GLY A 24 0.18 -6.05 17.32
N THR A 25 0.86 -5.43 16.35
CA THR A 25 1.95 -4.46 16.57
C THR A 25 1.46 -3.26 17.40
N PRO A 26 1.87 -3.11 18.68
CA PRO A 26 1.42 -2.01 19.52
C PRO A 26 2.34 -0.78 19.42
N THR A 27 3.57 -0.98 18.93
CA THR A 27 4.61 0.05 18.80
C THR A 27 5.20 -0.01 17.42
N LEU A 28 5.40 1.13 16.77
CA LEU A 28 5.95 1.18 15.43
C LEU A 28 7.41 0.67 15.43
N PRO A 29 7.76 -0.30 14.56
CA PRO A 29 9.14 -0.72 14.40
C PRO A 29 9.96 0.41 13.77
N ASN A 30 11.26 0.50 14.10
CA ASN A 30 12.14 1.57 13.59
C ASN A 30 12.15 1.66 12.05
N ALA A 31 11.98 0.52 11.36
CA ALA A 31 11.89 0.45 9.91
C ALA A 31 10.65 1.18 9.32
N ALA A 32 9.61 1.42 10.13
CA ALA A 32 8.40 2.14 9.76
C ALA A 32 8.38 3.60 10.27
N THR A 33 9.51 4.11 10.77
CA THR A 33 9.61 5.44 11.41
C THR A 33 10.46 6.45 10.63
N THR A 34 10.66 6.22 9.33
CA THR A 34 11.71 6.83 8.49
C THR A 34 11.89 8.34 8.66
N ASP A 35 10.80 9.11 8.71
CA ASP A 35 10.79 10.58 8.84
C ASP A 35 9.77 11.09 9.88
N LEU A 36 9.27 10.21 10.77
CA LEU A 36 8.17 10.56 11.67
C LEU A 36 8.64 11.42 12.84
N PRO A 37 8.09 12.63 13.04
CA PRO A 37 8.26 13.35 14.30
C PRO A 37 7.59 12.59 15.45
N GLU A 38 8.06 12.80 16.68
CA GLU A 38 7.58 12.09 17.88
C GLU A 38 6.05 12.16 18.05
N ALA A 39 5.44 13.31 17.78
CA ALA A 39 3.99 13.49 17.85
C ALA A 39 3.23 12.64 16.81
N ALA A 40 3.77 12.50 15.59
CA ALA A 40 3.16 11.67 14.55
C ALA A 40 3.30 10.19 14.87
N ARG A 41 4.45 9.80 15.45
CA ARG A 41 4.65 8.44 15.96
C ARG A 41 3.64 8.10 17.05
N ALA A 42 3.46 8.97 18.03
CA ALA A 42 2.48 8.77 19.11
C ALA A 42 1.04 8.65 18.56
N TYR A 43 0.69 9.42 17.53
CA TYR A 43 -0.60 9.31 16.86
C TYR A 43 -0.83 7.92 16.25
N VAL A 44 0.15 7.42 15.48
CA VAL A 44 0.05 6.10 14.85
C VAL A 44 0.04 5.00 15.91
N GLU A 45 0.90 5.06 16.93
CA GLU A 45 0.90 4.09 18.04
C GLU A 45 -0.42 4.08 18.81
N THR A 46 -1.06 5.25 19.00
CA THR A 46 -2.41 5.32 19.59
C THR A 46 -3.45 4.66 18.70
N ALA A 47 -3.42 4.92 17.39
CA ALA A 47 -4.33 4.29 16.44
C ALA A 47 -4.15 2.75 16.38
N LEU A 48 -2.91 2.28 16.47
CA LEU A 48 -2.59 0.85 16.56
C LEU A 48 -3.07 0.23 17.88
N ALA A 49 -2.93 0.94 19.01
CA ALA A 49 -3.47 0.52 20.30
C ALA A 49 -5.00 0.42 20.30
N ASP A 50 -5.68 1.29 19.54
CA ASP A 50 -7.11 1.24 19.26
C ASP A 50 -7.51 0.13 18.27
N LYS A 51 -6.57 -0.73 17.89
CA LYS A 51 -6.74 -1.89 16.99
C LYS A 51 -7.19 -1.49 15.58
N GLN A 52 -6.82 -0.30 15.12
CA GLN A 52 -7.02 0.06 13.72
C GLN A 52 -6.11 -0.78 12.82
N THR A 53 -6.70 -1.39 11.79
CA THR A 53 -5.96 -2.20 10.81
C THR A 53 -5.42 -1.39 9.65
N PHE A 54 -5.94 -0.18 9.45
CA PHE A 54 -5.50 0.77 8.43
C PHE A 54 -5.38 2.15 9.04
N VAL A 55 -4.18 2.73 9.00
CA VAL A 55 -3.90 4.08 9.51
C VAL A 55 -3.29 4.90 8.39
N ALA A 56 -3.81 6.11 8.16
CA ALA A 56 -3.28 7.06 7.20
C ALA A 56 -2.69 8.27 7.94
N LEU A 57 -1.47 8.64 7.59
CA LEU A 57 -0.75 9.78 8.12
C LEU A 57 -0.34 10.69 6.96
N ASN A 58 -0.70 11.97 7.05
CA ASN A 58 -0.38 12.95 6.01
C ASN A 58 0.77 13.85 6.49
N HIS A 59 1.89 13.84 5.77
CA HIS A 59 3.07 14.67 6.03
C HIS A 59 3.04 16.00 5.24
N PHE A 60 1.90 16.35 4.63
CA PHE A 60 1.65 17.48 3.72
C PHE A 60 2.44 17.47 2.41
N SER A 61 3.64 16.90 2.40
CA SER A 61 4.48 16.65 1.22
C SER A 61 4.22 15.27 0.60
N HIS A 62 3.95 14.28 1.44
CA HIS A 62 3.69 12.89 1.07
C HIS A 62 2.80 12.24 2.13
N GLN A 63 2.45 10.97 1.93
CA GLN A 63 1.59 10.21 2.84
C GLN A 63 2.25 8.93 3.29
N HIS A 64 1.99 8.54 4.54
CA HIS A 64 2.33 7.25 5.08
C HIS A 64 1.08 6.46 5.43
N TYR A 65 1.00 5.25 4.92
CA TYR A 65 -0.09 4.33 5.21
C TYR A 65 0.45 3.12 5.96
N TYR A 66 -0.25 2.71 7.00
CA TYR A 66 0.09 1.54 7.79
C TYR A 66 -1.04 0.53 7.65
N VAL A 67 -0.70 -0.68 7.21
CA VAL A 67 -1.63 -1.80 7.05
C VAL A 67 -1.20 -2.89 8.01
N VAL A 68 -2.03 -3.22 8.99
CA VAL A 68 -1.74 -4.27 9.98
C VAL A 68 -2.34 -5.58 9.50
N LEU A 69 -1.58 -6.67 9.58
CA LEU A 69 -2.12 -7.99 9.32
C LEU A 69 -3.28 -8.32 10.26
N GLU A 70 -4.36 -8.83 9.68
CA GLU A 70 -5.51 -9.29 10.47
C GLU A 70 -5.31 -10.73 10.93
N ALA A 71 -5.76 -11.02 12.15
CA ALA A 71 -5.85 -12.39 12.65
C ALA A 71 -6.98 -13.12 11.92
N LYS A 72 -6.62 -14.08 11.07
CA LYS A 72 -7.57 -14.91 10.32
C LYS A 72 -7.30 -16.39 10.60
N ARG A 73 -8.29 -17.22 10.27
CA ARG A 73 -8.22 -18.68 10.51
C ARG A 73 -7.28 -19.40 9.53
N THR A 74 -7.10 -18.85 8.34
CA THR A 74 -6.26 -19.41 7.27
C THR A 74 -5.54 -18.28 6.56
N ASP A 75 -4.42 -18.62 5.92
CA ASP A 75 -3.60 -17.68 5.17
C ASP A 75 -4.39 -17.09 4.00
N ASP A 76 -5.20 -17.89 3.30
CA ASP A 76 -6.09 -17.40 2.22
C ASP A 76 -7.04 -16.28 2.69
N LEU A 77 -7.58 -16.39 3.91
CA LEU A 77 -8.46 -15.37 4.46
C LEU A 77 -7.68 -14.11 4.87
N GLN A 78 -6.42 -14.26 5.27
CA GLN A 78 -5.53 -13.14 5.54
C GLN A 78 -5.12 -12.45 4.23
N PHE A 79 -4.82 -13.22 3.18
CA PHE A 79 -4.54 -12.69 1.85
C PHE A 79 -5.73 -11.94 1.27
N GLU A 80 -6.94 -12.48 1.40
CA GLU A 80 -8.15 -11.76 0.98
C GLU A 80 -8.36 -10.47 1.80
N ALA A 81 -8.03 -10.46 3.09
CA ALA A 81 -8.06 -9.23 3.89
C ALA A 81 -7.04 -8.20 3.39
N LEU A 82 -5.84 -8.62 3.00
CA LEU A 82 -4.83 -7.76 2.39
C LEU A 82 -5.29 -7.21 1.03
N ARG A 83 -5.93 -8.03 0.17
CA ARG A 83 -6.48 -7.53 -1.10
C ARG A 83 -7.53 -6.44 -0.86
N LYS A 84 -8.40 -6.61 0.14
CA LYS A 84 -9.38 -5.60 0.57
C LYS A 84 -8.72 -4.35 1.16
N ALA A 85 -7.63 -4.51 1.91
CA ALA A 85 -6.83 -3.37 2.35
C ALA A 85 -6.23 -2.62 1.15
N GLY A 86 -5.83 -3.32 0.08
CA GLY A 86 -5.41 -2.75 -1.20
C GLY A 86 -6.51 -1.90 -1.85
N HIS A 87 -7.76 -2.35 -1.81
CA HIS A 87 -8.92 -1.57 -2.24
C HIS A 87 -9.12 -0.29 -1.39
N GLN A 88 -9.04 -0.41 -0.06
CA GLN A 88 -9.13 0.75 0.83
C GLN A 88 -7.99 1.75 0.59
N LEU A 89 -6.78 1.25 0.36
CA LEU A 89 -5.61 2.05 0.02
C LEU A 89 -5.81 2.78 -1.31
N GLN A 90 -6.36 2.10 -2.33
CA GLN A 90 -6.66 2.73 -3.62
C GLN A 90 -7.56 3.95 -3.48
N ALA A 91 -8.61 3.85 -2.65
CA ALA A 91 -9.51 4.97 -2.40
C ALA A 91 -8.78 6.16 -1.74
N ALA A 92 -7.86 5.88 -0.81
CA ALA A 92 -7.04 6.90 -0.16
C ALA A 92 -6.06 7.57 -1.15
N LEU A 93 -5.35 6.78 -1.96
CA LEU A 93 -4.40 7.28 -2.97
C LEU A 93 -5.11 8.10 -4.06
N LYS A 94 -6.31 7.68 -4.49
CA LYS A 94 -7.13 8.42 -5.44
C LYS A 94 -7.56 9.78 -4.91
N LYS A 95 -7.92 9.87 -3.63
CA LYS A 95 -8.29 11.13 -2.98
C LYS A 95 -7.11 12.12 -2.95
N GLU A 96 -5.91 11.61 -2.66
CA GLU A 96 -4.67 12.39 -2.59
C GLU A 96 -4.02 12.61 -3.97
N LYS A 97 -4.57 12.01 -5.04
CA LYS A 97 -4.03 12.04 -6.41
C LYS A 97 -2.57 11.57 -6.49
N THR A 98 -2.24 10.56 -5.70
CA THR A 98 -0.88 10.00 -5.64
C THR A 98 -0.53 9.29 -6.95
N ALA A 99 0.65 9.59 -7.49
CA ALA A 99 1.15 9.01 -8.74
C ALA A 99 1.94 7.71 -8.56
N GLU A 100 2.67 7.62 -7.46
CA GLU A 100 3.58 6.51 -7.16
C GLU A 100 3.49 6.16 -5.67
N VAL A 101 3.54 4.87 -5.36
CA VAL A 101 3.51 4.36 -3.99
C VAL A 101 4.58 3.28 -3.78
N PHE A 102 5.22 3.31 -2.63
CA PHE A 102 6.29 2.38 -2.24
C PHE A 102 5.82 1.48 -1.09
N ILE A 103 5.72 0.17 -1.31
CA ILE A 103 5.23 -0.80 -0.35
C ILE A 103 6.41 -1.52 0.31
N HIS A 104 6.45 -1.46 1.63
CA HIS A 104 7.39 -2.16 2.50
C HIS A 104 6.69 -3.30 3.23
N ASN A 105 7.34 -4.46 3.28
CA ASN A 105 6.89 -5.58 4.10
C ASN A 105 7.72 -5.67 5.38
N ILE A 106 7.13 -5.34 6.53
CA ILE A 106 7.75 -5.51 7.84
C ILE A 106 7.09 -6.68 8.59
N SER A 107 6.05 -7.27 8.00
CA SER A 107 5.36 -8.41 8.58
C SER A 107 6.15 -9.71 8.43
N GLU A 108 5.73 -10.70 9.20
CA GLU A 108 6.23 -12.07 9.16
C GLU A 108 5.83 -12.83 7.89
N ASN A 109 4.82 -12.34 7.15
CA ASN A 109 4.30 -13.01 5.96
C ASN A 109 5.00 -12.47 4.70
N PRO A 110 5.87 -13.26 4.03
CA PRO A 110 6.65 -12.78 2.88
C PRO A 110 5.79 -12.36 1.69
N ASP A 111 4.60 -12.97 1.52
CA ASP A 111 3.71 -12.73 0.38
C ASP A 111 2.76 -11.53 0.60
N ALA A 112 2.83 -10.90 1.78
CA ALA A 112 1.90 -9.83 2.14
C ALA A 112 1.98 -8.62 1.20
N ALA A 113 3.19 -8.22 0.79
CA ALA A 113 3.39 -7.09 -0.13
C ALA A 113 2.85 -7.37 -1.53
N LEU A 114 3.11 -8.56 -2.08
CA LEU A 114 2.56 -8.99 -3.37
C LEU A 114 1.03 -9.01 -3.33
N THR A 115 0.45 -9.55 -2.26
CA THR A 115 -1.01 -9.65 -2.10
C THR A 115 -1.68 -8.28 -1.96
N LEU A 116 -1.07 -7.36 -1.20
CA LEU A 116 -1.56 -5.99 -1.08
C LEU A 116 -1.47 -5.26 -2.42
N ALA A 117 -0.34 -5.41 -3.13
CA ALA A 117 -0.13 -4.81 -4.45
C ALA A 117 -1.12 -5.34 -5.49
N GLU A 118 -1.42 -6.65 -5.47
CA GLU A 118 -2.44 -7.26 -6.32
C GLU A 118 -3.82 -6.60 -6.09
N GLY A 119 -4.26 -6.52 -4.82
CA GLY A 119 -5.54 -5.89 -4.48
C GLY A 119 -5.60 -4.41 -4.87
N LEU A 120 -4.50 -3.68 -4.70
CA LEU A 120 -4.38 -2.29 -5.12
C LEU A 120 -4.44 -2.15 -6.66
N PHE A 121 -3.70 -2.99 -7.38
CA PHE A 121 -3.65 -2.97 -8.85
C PHE A 121 -5.03 -3.24 -9.45
N LEU A 122 -5.70 -4.31 -9.01
CA LEU A 122 -7.04 -4.67 -9.46
C LEU A 122 -8.06 -3.57 -9.14
N SER A 123 -7.93 -2.91 -7.98
CA SER A 123 -8.82 -1.81 -7.58
C SER A 123 -8.59 -0.52 -8.35
N ALA A 124 -7.41 -0.33 -8.92
CA ALA A 124 -7.07 0.87 -9.68
C ALA A 124 -7.54 0.81 -11.14
N TYR A 125 -7.96 -0.37 -11.63
CA TYR A 125 -8.54 -0.52 -12.96
C TYR A 125 -9.89 0.21 -13.07
N GLU A 126 -10.03 1.03 -14.11
CA GLU A 126 -11.29 1.72 -14.43
C GLU A 126 -11.67 1.53 -15.89
N PHE A 127 -12.88 1.04 -16.15
CA PHE A 127 -13.42 0.97 -17.51
C PHE A 127 -14.05 2.31 -17.91
N GLU A 128 -13.44 2.98 -18.89
CA GLU A 128 -13.84 4.34 -19.30
C GLU A 128 -14.79 4.38 -20.52
N GLY A 129 -15.03 3.24 -21.18
CA GLY A 129 -15.68 3.19 -22.50
C GLY A 129 -17.08 3.79 -22.60
N TYR A 130 -17.81 3.91 -21.48
CA TYR A 130 -19.15 4.52 -21.43
C TYR A 130 -19.19 5.86 -20.72
N LYS A 131 -18.07 6.35 -20.19
CA LYS A 131 -18.00 7.64 -19.50
C LYS A 131 -18.12 8.75 -20.54
N THR A 132 -19.03 9.70 -20.35
CA THR A 132 -19.31 10.77 -21.33
C THR A 132 -18.79 12.13 -20.91
N ASP A 133 -18.59 12.36 -19.61
CA ASP A 133 -18.00 13.59 -19.08
C ASP A 133 -16.47 13.51 -18.99
N GLU A 134 -15.83 14.66 -19.20
CA GLU A 134 -14.36 14.80 -19.23
C GLU A 134 -13.71 14.42 -17.89
N LYS A 135 -14.36 14.73 -16.77
CA LYS A 135 -13.85 14.45 -15.43
C LYS A 135 -13.77 12.95 -15.17
N SER A 136 -14.77 12.18 -15.60
CA SER A 136 -14.80 10.74 -15.41
C SER A 136 -13.83 10.00 -16.34
N ARG A 137 -13.48 10.59 -17.50
CA ARG A 137 -12.43 10.10 -18.43
C ARG A 137 -11.01 10.51 -18.03
N ALA A 138 -10.84 11.22 -16.92
CA ALA A 138 -9.52 11.59 -16.45
C ALA A 138 -8.75 10.32 -16.10
N ALA A 139 -7.52 10.22 -16.62
CA ALA A 139 -6.65 9.09 -16.34
C ALA A 139 -6.47 8.89 -14.82
N ALA A 140 -6.39 7.63 -14.40
CA ALA A 140 -6.05 7.28 -13.03
C ALA A 140 -4.77 8.00 -12.60
N SER A 141 -4.77 8.57 -11.39
CA SER A 141 -3.60 9.28 -10.86
C SER A 141 -2.46 8.32 -10.56
N LEU A 142 -2.77 7.15 -10.00
CA LEU A 142 -1.78 6.13 -9.66
C LEU A 142 -1.26 5.46 -10.94
N THR A 143 0.05 5.49 -11.12
CA THR A 143 0.75 4.96 -12.30
C THR A 143 1.81 3.92 -11.92
N THR A 144 2.31 3.94 -10.69
CA THR A 144 3.38 3.03 -10.25
C THR A 144 3.16 2.51 -8.84
N ILE A 145 3.31 1.20 -8.66
CA ILE A 145 3.36 0.53 -7.36
C ILE A 145 4.72 -0.15 -7.26
N ALA A 146 5.58 0.31 -6.36
CA ALA A 146 6.91 -0.23 -6.16
C ALA A 146 6.97 -1.11 -4.89
N LEU A 147 7.44 -2.34 -5.02
CA LEU A 147 7.77 -3.19 -3.86
C LEU A 147 9.23 -2.97 -3.46
N VAL A 148 9.45 -2.62 -2.19
CA VAL A 148 10.75 -2.13 -1.71
C VAL A 148 11.58 -3.22 -1.04
N GLY A 149 12.85 -3.32 -1.44
CA GLY A 149 13.85 -4.18 -0.80
C GLY A 149 13.45 -5.66 -0.86
N GLU A 150 13.38 -6.28 0.31
CA GLU A 150 13.02 -7.69 0.49
C GLU A 150 11.49 -7.95 0.45
N ALA A 151 10.68 -6.93 0.18
CA ALA A 151 9.22 -7.09 0.10
C ALA A 151 8.81 -8.03 -1.05
N ALA A 152 9.59 -8.08 -2.14
CA ALA A 152 9.50 -9.05 -3.21
C ALA A 152 10.77 -8.99 -4.06
N THR A 153 11.04 -10.03 -4.83
CA THR A 153 12.08 -10.01 -5.87
C THR A 153 11.55 -9.38 -7.17
N ALA A 154 12.45 -8.83 -7.99
CA ALA A 154 12.08 -8.30 -9.31
C ALA A 154 11.40 -9.35 -10.21
N ALA A 155 11.77 -10.64 -10.07
CA ALA A 155 11.13 -11.74 -10.78
C ALA A 155 9.66 -11.95 -10.35
N GLN A 156 9.39 -11.96 -9.03
CA GLN A 156 8.03 -12.07 -8.51
C GLN A 156 7.15 -10.87 -8.91
N VAL A 157 7.71 -9.66 -8.91
CA VAL A 157 7.01 -8.46 -9.37
C VAL A 157 6.65 -8.56 -10.85
N ALA A 158 7.59 -8.99 -11.70
CA ALA A 158 7.35 -9.17 -13.12
C ALA A 158 6.32 -10.27 -13.41
N GLU A 159 6.38 -11.38 -12.66
CA GLU A 159 5.38 -12.45 -12.75
C GLU A 159 3.99 -11.94 -12.40
N LEU A 160 3.85 -11.20 -11.29
CA LEU A 160 2.56 -10.62 -10.89
C LEU A 160 2.03 -9.63 -11.94
N GLN A 161 2.88 -8.76 -12.49
CA GLN A 161 2.52 -7.84 -13.57
C GLN A 161 1.90 -8.61 -14.76
N HIS A 162 2.55 -9.68 -15.22
CA HIS A 162 2.07 -10.48 -16.35
C HIS A 162 0.76 -11.21 -16.09
N VAL A 163 0.45 -11.55 -14.84
CA VAL A 163 -0.82 -12.19 -14.48
C VAL A 163 -1.98 -11.18 -14.47
N LEU A 164 -1.68 -9.90 -14.24
CA LEU A 164 -2.69 -8.84 -14.06
C LEU A 164 -3.00 -8.05 -15.34
N GLU A 165 -2.15 -8.13 -16.37
CA GLU A 165 -2.35 -7.54 -17.70
C GLU A 165 -3.12 -8.46 -18.66
#